data_AF-A0A7X7HSQ9-F1
#
_entry.id   AF-A0A7X7HSQ9-F1
#
_cell.length_a   1.000
_cell.length_b   1.000
_cell.length_c   1.000
_cell.angle_alpha   90.00
_cell.angle_beta   90.00
_cell.angle_gamma   90.00
#
_symmetry.space_group_name_H-M   'P 1'
#
loop_
_entity.id
_entity.type
_entity.pdbx_description
1 polymer ?
#
loop_
_entity_poly.entity_id
_entity_poly.type
_entity_poly.pdbx_seq_one_letter_code
_entity_poly.pdbx_strand_id
1 'polypeptide(L)'
;MSLTPDEIADREFGFGLRGYDQDEVRSFLVEVAGELEHAREGAGSPGDAEIQQNAEAEAEILRARSRAVLAAAQEEAIRLVAEAHVRIDRRAGAPTDPAGTDAPSSTVEAVGETISAMVRVRDQLLEQLIEVRSQVDEAVLVAQADPVLGRPAEQ
;
A
#
# COMPACT_ATOMS: atom_id res chain seq x y z
N MET A 1 -4.70 -27.12 -12.17
CA MET A 1 -4.91 -27.60 -13.55
C MET A 1 -6.19 -26.97 -14.06
N SER A 2 -6.12 -26.17 -15.10
CA SER A 2 -7.27 -25.50 -15.72
C SER A 2 -7.90 -26.42 -16.77
N LEU A 3 -9.21 -26.67 -16.66
CA LEU A 3 -9.99 -27.39 -17.66
C LEU A 3 -10.07 -26.59 -18.97
N THR A 4 -9.97 -27.25 -20.12
CA THR A 4 -10.26 -26.61 -21.42
C THR A 4 -11.78 -26.58 -21.69
N PRO A 5 -12.29 -25.64 -22.52
CA PRO A 5 -13.70 -25.61 -22.91
C PRO A 5 -14.19 -26.96 -23.47
N ASP A 6 -13.38 -27.59 -24.33
CA ASP A 6 -13.70 -28.91 -24.89
C ASP A 6 -13.79 -30.00 -23.81
N GLU A 7 -12.89 -29.99 -22.82
CA GLU A 7 -12.91 -30.92 -21.69
C GLU A 7 -14.13 -30.75 -20.77
N ILE A 8 -14.75 -29.57 -20.77
CA ILE A 8 -15.98 -29.28 -20.03
C ILE A 8 -17.19 -29.80 -20.81
N ALA A 9 -17.24 -29.52 -22.12
CA ALA A 9 -18.34 -29.94 -22.99
C ALA A 9 -18.44 -31.48 -23.12
N ASP A 10 -17.30 -32.16 -23.20
CA ASP A 10 -17.22 -33.62 -23.37
C ASP A 10 -17.19 -34.39 -22.03
N ARG A 11 -17.40 -33.71 -20.90
CA ARG A 11 -17.34 -34.38 -19.60
C ARG A 11 -18.54 -35.29 -19.39
N GLU A 12 -18.27 -36.57 -19.17
CA GLU A 12 -19.29 -37.56 -18.79
C GLU A 12 -19.38 -37.76 -17.27
N PHE A 13 -20.61 -37.91 -16.77
CA PHE A 13 -20.90 -38.21 -15.37
C PHE A 13 -21.63 -39.56 -15.23
N GLY A 14 -21.41 -40.24 -14.12
CA GLY A 14 -22.08 -41.51 -13.81
C GLY A 14 -23.56 -41.31 -13.44
N PHE A 15 -24.38 -42.34 -13.70
CA PHE A 15 -25.80 -42.34 -13.39
C PHE A 15 -26.09 -42.81 -11.96
N GLY A 16 -27.11 -42.23 -11.32
CA GLY A 16 -27.56 -42.60 -9.97
C GLY A 16 -29.08 -42.62 -9.83
N LEU A 17 -29.59 -43.29 -8.79
CA LEU A 17 -31.03 -43.43 -8.47
C LEU A 17 -31.76 -42.09 -8.22
N ARG A 18 -31.00 -41.01 -7.98
CA ARG A 18 -31.45 -39.63 -7.87
C ARG A 18 -30.32 -38.74 -8.38
N GLY A 19 -30.61 -37.82 -9.28
CA GLY A 19 -29.59 -36.97 -9.90
C GLY A 19 -30.22 -35.89 -10.77
N TYR A 20 -29.36 -35.04 -11.32
CA TYR A 20 -29.73 -34.05 -12.32
C TYR A 20 -30.05 -34.73 -13.65
N ASP A 21 -30.90 -34.09 -14.44
CA ASP A 21 -31.23 -34.57 -15.79
C ASP A 21 -29.99 -34.50 -16.69
N GLN A 22 -29.74 -35.56 -17.44
CA GLN A 22 -28.51 -35.68 -18.23
C GLN A 22 -28.46 -34.65 -19.37
N ASP A 23 -29.60 -34.39 -20.00
CA ASP A 23 -29.68 -33.46 -21.13
C ASP A 23 -29.55 -32.02 -20.64
N GLU A 24 -30.16 -31.70 -19.49
CA GLU A 24 -30.01 -30.40 -18.83
C GLU A 24 -28.55 -30.12 -18.45
N VAL A 25 -27.86 -31.09 -17.84
CA VAL A 25 -26.44 -30.97 -17.49
C VAL A 25 -25.58 -30.81 -18.74
N ARG A 26 -25.87 -31.54 -19.82
CA ARG A 26 -25.12 -31.44 -21.07
C ARG A 26 -25.29 -30.05 -21.71
N SER A 27 -26.51 -29.53 -21.77
CA SER A 27 -26.77 -28.18 -22.28
C SER A 27 -26.06 -27.11 -21.45
N PHE A 28 -26.08 -27.25 -20.12
CA PHE A 28 -25.38 -26.34 -19.22
C PHE A 28 -23.84 -26.37 -19.42
N LEU A 29 -23.25 -27.55 -19.61
CA LEU A 29 -21.81 -27.66 -19.87
C LEU A 29 -21.39 -27.00 -21.19
N VAL A 30 -22.22 -27.06 -22.23
CA VAL A 30 -21.96 -26.39 -23.51
C VAL A 30 -21.99 -24.87 -23.34
N GLU A 31 -22.94 -24.34 -22.56
CA GLU A 31 -23.02 -22.91 -22.25
C GLU A 31 -21.78 -22.43 -21.48
N VAL A 32 -21.40 -23.15 -20.42
CA VAL A 32 -20.21 -22.84 -19.61
C VAL A 32 -18.93 -22.94 -20.44
N ALA A 33 -18.82 -23.89 -21.37
CA ALA A 33 -17.68 -23.99 -22.27
C ALA A 33 -17.57 -22.76 -23.18
N GLY A 34 -18.69 -22.29 -23.75
CA GLY A 34 -18.75 -21.09 -24.57
C GLY A 34 -18.41 -19.81 -23.79
N GLU A 35 -18.90 -19.66 -22.56
CA GLU A 35 -18.54 -18.54 -21.70
C GLU A 35 -17.05 -18.55 -21.33
N LEU A 36 -16.48 -19.73 -21.06
CA LEU A 36 -15.06 -19.86 -20.76
C LEU A 36 -14.18 -19.50 -21.96
N GLU A 37 -14.60 -19.86 -23.17
CA GLU A 37 -13.92 -19.48 -24.41
C GLU A 37 -13.97 -17.97 -24.61
N HIS A 38 -15.15 -17.35 -24.48
CA HIS A 38 -15.30 -15.91 -24.54
C HIS A 38 -14.51 -15.17 -23.45
N ALA A 39 -14.44 -15.69 -22.23
CA ALA A 39 -13.64 -15.10 -21.16
C ALA A 39 -12.12 -15.20 -21.45
N ARG A 40 -11.68 -16.26 -22.13
CA ARG A 40 -10.28 -16.42 -22.55
C ARG A 40 -9.92 -15.49 -23.71
N GLU A 41 -10.82 -15.34 -24.67
CA GLU A 41 -10.64 -14.41 -25.79
C GLU A 41 -10.68 -12.95 -25.32
N GLY A 42 -11.57 -12.64 -24.37
CA GLY A 42 -11.69 -11.32 -23.75
C GLY A 42 -10.51 -10.95 -22.84
N ALA A 43 -9.77 -11.93 -22.29
CA ALA A 43 -8.61 -11.67 -21.43
C ALA A 43 -7.34 -11.24 -22.19
N GLY A 44 -7.39 -11.12 -23.52
CA GLY A 44 -6.23 -10.78 -24.36
C GLY A 44 -6.56 -9.92 -25.57
N SER A 45 -7.69 -9.21 -25.55
CA SER A 45 -8.06 -8.34 -26.67
C SER A 45 -7.00 -7.24 -26.85
N PRO A 46 -6.61 -6.90 -28.10
CA PRO A 46 -5.63 -5.85 -28.36
C PRO A 46 -6.00 -4.49 -27.72
N GLY A 47 -7.29 -4.23 -27.49
CA GLY A 47 -7.75 -3.05 -26.76
C GLY A 47 -7.31 -3.03 -25.29
N ASP A 48 -7.29 -4.17 -24.60
CA ASP A 48 -6.87 -4.24 -23.19
C ASP A 48 -5.35 -4.05 -23.05
N ALA A 49 -4.58 -4.54 -24.02
CA ALA A 49 -3.14 -4.33 -24.08
C ALA A 49 -2.78 -2.85 -24.32
N GLU A 50 -3.51 -2.14 -25.18
CA GLU A 50 -3.32 -0.70 -25.41
C GLU A 50 -3.75 0.13 -24.19
N ILE A 51 -4.87 -0.22 -23.53
CA ILE A 51 -5.30 0.42 -22.29
C ILE A 51 -4.26 0.25 -21.19
N GLN A 52 -3.73 -0.97 -21.02
CA GLN A 52 -2.71 -1.27 -20.03
C GLN A 52 -1.41 -0.51 -20.31
N GLN A 53 -0.94 -0.48 -21.57
CA GLN A 53 0.27 0.27 -21.96
C GLN A 53 0.12 1.77 -21.72
N ASN A 54 -1.05 2.35 -22.05
CA ASN A 54 -1.32 3.76 -21.80
C ASN A 54 -1.38 4.07 -20.29
N ALA A 55 -2.03 3.22 -19.50
CA ALA A 55 -2.09 3.37 -18.04
C ALA A 55 -0.69 3.28 -17.40
N GLU A 56 0.16 2.39 -17.90
CA GLU A 56 1.56 2.27 -17.46
C GLU A 56 2.38 3.52 -17.78
N ALA A 57 2.23 4.06 -19.00
CA ALA A 57 2.90 5.30 -19.40
C ALA A 57 2.46 6.50 -18.56
N GLU A 58 1.16 6.64 -18.30
CA GLU A 58 0.63 7.70 -17.41
C GLU A 58 1.14 7.54 -15.97
N ALA A 59 1.18 6.32 -15.46
CA ALA A 59 1.71 6.04 -14.13
C ALA A 59 3.21 6.37 -14.03
N GLU A 60 3.99 6.12 -15.08
CA GLU A 60 5.39 6.51 -15.15
C GLU A 60 5.56 8.04 -15.14
N ILE A 61 4.75 8.77 -15.94
CA ILE A 61 4.76 10.23 -15.95
C ILE A 61 4.44 10.78 -14.55
N LEU A 62 3.44 10.23 -13.87
CA LEU A 62 3.06 10.64 -12.52
C LEU A 62 4.17 10.36 -11.48
N ARG A 63 4.84 9.20 -11.59
CA ARG A 63 6.00 8.86 -10.75
C ARG A 63 7.17 9.80 -10.98
N ALA A 64 7.48 10.13 -12.23
CA ALA A 64 8.53 11.10 -12.56
C ALA A 64 8.21 12.49 -11.99
N ARG A 65 6.96 12.95 -12.14
CA ARG A 65 6.51 14.23 -11.60
C ARG A 65 6.58 14.28 -10.07
N SER A 66 6.06 13.26 -9.40
CA SER A 66 6.11 13.20 -7.93
C SER A 66 7.54 13.17 -7.39
N ARG A 67 8.44 12.43 -8.05
CA ARG A 67 9.87 12.41 -7.71
C ARG A 67 10.51 13.79 -7.87
N ALA A 68 10.20 14.52 -8.95
CA ALA A 68 10.72 15.87 -9.17
C ALA A 68 10.24 16.85 -8.10
N VAL A 69 8.96 16.79 -7.73
CA VAL A 69 8.39 17.63 -6.65
C VAL A 69 9.06 17.32 -5.32
N LEU A 70 9.26 16.04 -4.98
CA LEU A 70 9.92 15.65 -3.74
C LEU A 70 11.36 16.15 -3.69
N ALA A 71 12.11 16.04 -4.79
CA ALA A 71 13.49 16.54 -4.86
C ALA A 71 13.56 18.05 -4.65
N ALA A 72 12.66 18.82 -5.28
CA ALA A 72 12.58 20.26 -5.08
C ALA A 72 12.24 20.64 -3.63
N ALA A 73 11.28 19.95 -3.02
CA ALA A 73 10.91 20.17 -1.61
C ALA A 73 12.07 19.83 -0.65
N GLN A 74 12.83 18.77 -0.93
CA GLN A 74 14.03 18.42 -0.15
C GLN A 74 15.11 19.50 -0.25
N GLU A 75 15.37 20.03 -1.44
CA GLU A 75 16.34 21.11 -1.63
C GLU A 75 15.92 22.37 -0.86
N GLU A 76 14.65 22.74 -0.92
CA GLU A 76 14.12 23.89 -0.19
C GLU A 76 14.22 23.70 1.33
N ALA A 77 13.91 22.51 1.84
CA ALA A 77 14.07 22.19 3.25
C ALA A 77 15.53 22.30 3.71
N ILE A 78 16.48 21.79 2.92
CA ILE A 78 17.92 21.93 3.19
C ILE A 78 18.31 23.42 3.24
N ARG A 79 17.82 24.23 2.30
CA ARG A 79 18.09 25.66 2.26
C ARG A 79 17.56 26.38 3.50
N LEU A 80 16.34 26.10 3.92
CA LEU A 80 15.73 26.71 5.11
C LEU A 80 16.48 26.31 6.38
N VAL A 81 16.91 25.04 6.49
CA VAL A 81 17.73 24.57 7.62
C VAL A 81 19.09 25.28 7.64
N ALA A 82 19.75 25.42 6.49
CA ALA A 82 21.02 26.14 6.40
C ALA A 82 20.86 27.62 6.79
N GLU A 83 19.79 28.28 6.32
CA GLU A 83 19.49 29.67 6.69
C GLU A 83 19.24 29.80 8.20
N ALA A 84 18.46 28.89 8.79
CA ALA A 84 18.22 28.87 10.23
C ALA A 84 19.52 28.72 11.03
N HIS A 85 20.43 27.85 10.62
CA HIS A 85 21.75 27.70 11.25
C HIS A 85 22.56 29.01 11.20
N VAL A 86 22.62 29.68 10.04
CA VAL A 86 23.32 30.97 9.91
C VAL A 86 22.70 32.04 10.83
N ARG A 87 21.36 32.06 10.98
CA ARG A 87 20.70 32.97 11.92
C ARG A 87 21.06 32.68 13.38
N ILE A 88 21.17 31.40 13.76
CA ILE A 88 21.61 30.99 15.09
C ILE A 88 23.05 31.43 15.35
N ASP A 89 23.97 31.13 14.42
CA ASP A 89 25.39 31.49 14.55
C ASP A 89 25.59 33.01 14.64
N ARG A 90 24.85 33.78 13.83
CA ARG A 90 24.89 35.26 13.90
C ARG A 90 24.41 35.78 15.25
N ARG A 91 23.38 35.16 15.84
CA ARG A 91 22.87 35.54 17.17
C ARG A 91 23.85 35.14 18.29
N ALA A 92 24.55 34.01 18.14
CA ALA A 92 25.58 33.56 19.07
C ALA A 92 26.87 34.41 19.00
N GLY A 93 27.21 34.94 17.82
CA GLY A 93 28.39 35.78 17.58
C GLY A 93 28.20 37.29 17.79
N ALA A 94 26.98 37.76 18.07
CA ALA A 94 26.75 39.17 18.38
C ALA A 94 27.29 39.49 19.80
N PRO A 95 28.22 40.46 19.97
CA PRO A 95 28.64 40.87 21.29
C PRO A 95 27.44 41.44 22.03
N THR A 96 27.06 40.76 23.11
CA THR A 96 26.02 41.21 24.03
C THR A 96 26.58 42.42 24.75
N ASP A 97 26.09 43.61 24.41
CA ASP A 97 26.35 44.83 25.17
C ASP A 97 25.88 44.58 26.62
N PRO A 98 26.73 44.68 27.66
CA PRO A 98 26.41 44.22 29.02
C PRO A 98 25.51 45.20 29.80
N ALA A 99 24.65 45.94 29.13
CA ALA A 99 23.77 46.93 29.74
C ALA A 99 22.36 46.85 29.15
N GLY A 100 21.61 45.82 29.55
CA GLY A 100 20.16 45.85 29.39
C GLY A 100 19.51 44.49 29.12
N THR A 101 18.94 43.93 30.18
CA THR A 101 17.82 42.96 30.20
C THR A 101 18.20 41.48 30.09
N ASP A 102 18.25 40.83 31.26
CA ASP A 102 18.15 39.39 31.48
C ASP A 102 16.90 38.79 30.81
N ALA A 103 17.01 38.19 29.62
CA ALA A 103 15.93 37.41 29.01
C ALA A 103 16.28 36.34 27.93
N PRO A 104 17.53 36.04 27.50
CA PRO A 104 17.75 35.02 26.45
C PRO A 104 18.00 33.58 26.95
N SER A 105 18.31 33.35 28.24
CA SER A 105 18.65 31.99 28.72
C SER A 105 17.43 31.05 28.77
N SER A 106 16.28 31.56 29.21
CA SER A 106 15.06 30.75 29.39
C SER A 106 14.45 30.26 28.07
N THR A 107 14.64 31.00 26.97
CA THR A 107 14.06 30.63 25.66
C THR A 107 14.83 29.52 24.98
N VAL A 108 16.17 29.52 25.08
CA VAL A 108 17.01 28.45 24.52
C VAL A 108 16.84 27.16 25.32
N GLU A 109 16.73 27.25 26.65
CA GLU A 109 16.38 26.12 27.51
C GLU A 109 14.99 25.56 27.18
N ALA A 110 13.97 26.42 27.04
CA ALA A 110 12.62 26.00 26.67
C ALA A 110 12.57 25.33 25.30
N VAL A 111 13.33 25.81 24.32
CA VAL A 111 13.44 25.17 23.00
C VAL A 111 14.16 23.83 23.09
N GLY A 112 15.24 23.72 23.86
CA GLY A 112 15.94 22.45 24.09
C GLY A 112 15.07 21.41 24.79
N GLU A 113 14.25 21.84 25.74
CA GLU A 113 13.28 21.00 26.45
C GLU A 113 12.15 20.54 25.53
N THR A 114 11.67 21.44 24.66
CA THR A 114 10.67 21.12 23.63
C THR A 114 11.20 20.10 22.62
N ILE A 115 12.44 20.27 22.14
CA ILE A 115 13.08 19.32 21.23
C ILE A 115 13.25 17.95 21.91
N SER A 116 13.69 17.94 23.17
CA SER A 116 13.82 16.70 23.95
C SER A 116 12.49 16.00 24.15
N ALA A 117 11.41 16.74 24.38
CA ALA A 117 10.06 16.19 24.47
C ALA A 117 9.60 15.60 23.13
N MET A 118 9.82 16.28 22.01
CA MET A 118 9.48 15.77 20.67
C MET A 118 10.25 14.50 20.32
N VAL A 119 11.54 14.44 20.67
CA VAL A 119 12.38 13.24 20.47
C VAL A 119 11.83 12.05 21.24
N ARG A 120 11.44 12.22 22.51
CA ARG A 120 10.81 11.14 23.30
C ARG A 120 9.50 10.65 22.70
N VAL A 121 8.64 11.57 22.23
CA VAL A 121 7.37 11.20 21.58
C VAL A 121 7.62 10.41 20.30
N ARG A 122 8.59 10.82 19.49
CA ARG A 122 8.98 10.08 18.29
C ARG A 122 9.45 8.67 18.63
N ASP A 123 10.31 8.52 19.63
CA ASP A 123 10.85 7.21 20.01
C ASP A 123 9.74 6.28 20.53
N GLN A 124 8.79 6.82 21.29
CA GLN A 124 7.60 6.08 21.74
C GLN A 124 6.69 5.66 20.57
N LEU A 125 6.50 6.51 19.57
CA LEU A 125 5.73 6.17 18.37
C LEU A 125 6.41 5.10 17.51
N LEU A 126 7.74 5.09 17.44
CA LEU A 126 8.50 4.05 16.74
C LEU A 126 8.34 2.69 17.43
N GLU A 127 8.34 2.66 18.77
CA GLU A 127 8.06 1.45 19.54
C GLU A 127 6.65 0.92 19.27
N GLN A 128 5.64 1.80 19.27
CA GLN A 128 4.26 1.41 18.92
C GLN A 128 4.16 0.86 17.49
N LEU A 129 4.88 1.45 16.54
CA LEU A 129 4.90 0.98 15.15
C LEU A 129 5.52 -0.41 15.02
N ILE A 130 6.59 -0.68 15.76
CA ILE A 130 7.23 -2.02 15.82
C ILE A 130 6.24 -3.03 16.39
N GLU A 131 5.55 -2.67 17.47
CA GLU A 131 4.56 -3.54 18.12
C GLU A 131 3.37 -3.85 17.20
N VAL A 132 2.79 -2.83 16.55
CA VAL A 132 1.70 -3.00 15.58
C VAL A 132 2.16 -3.87 14.41
N ARG A 133 3.37 -3.69 13.90
CA ARG A 133 3.90 -4.55 12.84
C ARG A 133 4.01 -6.01 13.29
N SER A 134 4.49 -6.24 14.51
CA SER A 134 4.57 -7.59 15.08
C SER A 134 3.18 -8.24 15.22
N GLN A 135 2.17 -7.49 15.66
CA GLN A 135 0.79 -7.98 15.76
C GLN A 135 0.21 -8.32 14.39
N VAL A 136 0.51 -7.52 13.36
CA VAL A 136 0.09 -7.81 11.98
C VAL A 136 0.79 -9.06 11.46
N ASP A 137 2.10 -9.21 11.66
CA ASP A 137 2.84 -10.41 11.24
C ASP A 137 2.29 -11.67 11.94
N GLU A 138 1.96 -11.58 13.23
CA GLU A 138 1.31 -12.67 13.97
C GLU A 138 -0.10 -12.98 13.46
N ALA A 139 -0.93 -11.96 13.23
CA ALA A 139 -2.28 -12.14 12.68
C ALA A 139 -2.25 -12.75 11.27
N VAL A 140 -1.26 -12.37 10.45
CA VAL A 140 -1.02 -12.93 9.12
C VAL A 140 -0.58 -14.39 9.22
N LEU A 141 0.28 -14.75 10.17
CA LEU A 141 0.66 -16.15 10.41
C LEU A 141 -0.53 -17.00 10.87
N VAL A 142 -1.39 -16.48 11.75
CA VAL A 142 -2.62 -17.16 12.19
C VAL A 142 -3.60 -17.33 11.02
N ALA A 143 -3.81 -16.29 10.21
CA ALA A 143 -4.68 -16.35 9.04
C ALA A 143 -4.16 -17.30 7.94
N GLN A 144 -2.83 -17.47 7.82
CA GLN A 144 -2.23 -18.43 6.90
C GLN A 144 -2.23 -19.87 7.45
N ALA A 145 -2.23 -20.04 8.77
CA ALA A 145 -2.30 -21.34 9.44
C ALA A 145 -3.71 -21.95 9.46
N ASP A 146 -4.76 -21.16 9.15
CA ASP A 146 -6.14 -21.63 9.08
C ASP A 146 -6.71 -21.60 7.63
N PRO A 147 -6.40 -22.61 6.79
CA PRO A 147 -7.03 -22.75 5.48
C PRO A 147 -8.40 -23.45 5.52
N VAL A 148 -9.05 -23.61 6.69
CA VAL A 148 -10.29 -24.39 6.78
C VAL A 148 -11.31 -23.69 7.70
N LEU A 149 -12.14 -22.83 7.12
CA LEU A 149 -13.61 -22.86 7.22
C LEU A 149 -14.25 -21.58 6.63
N GLY A 150 -14.14 -21.41 5.31
CA GLY A 150 -15.07 -20.61 4.54
C GLY A 150 -16.37 -21.36 4.24
N ARG A 151 -17.15 -21.72 5.28
CA ARG A 151 -18.56 -22.12 5.10
C ARG A 151 -19.44 -21.29 6.03
N PRO A 152 -20.39 -20.50 5.50
CA PRO A 152 -21.48 -20.01 6.33
C PRO A 152 -22.32 -21.22 6.74
N ALA A 153 -22.44 -21.44 8.06
CA ALA A 153 -23.46 -22.34 8.59
C ALA A 153 -24.81 -21.64 8.42
N GLU A 154 -25.60 -22.08 7.44
CA GLU A 154 -27.05 -21.93 7.47
C GLU A 154 -27.58 -22.70 8.68
N GLN A 155 -28.29 -21.99 9.57
CA GLN A 155 -29.44 -22.47 10.33
C GLN A 155 -30.24 -21.26 10.83
#